data_AF-A0A6I1E3S9-F1
#
_entry.id   AF-A0A6I1E3S9-F1
#
_cell.length_a   1.000
_cell.length_b   1.000
_cell.length_c   1.000
_cell.angle_alpha   90.00
_cell.angle_beta   90.00
_cell.angle_gamma   90.00
#
_symmetry.space_group_name_H-M   'P 1'
#
loop_
_entity.id
_entity.type
_entity.pdbx_description
1 polymer ?
#
loop_
_entity_poly.entity_id
_entity_poly.type
_entity_poly.pdbx_seq_one_letter_code
_entity_poly.pdbx_strand_id
1 'polypeptide(L)'
;MKKITLTAFAIFAFAFYSCETEPVSKEELSSVNISAGIVTEDGCLEASLAPLPETVSACVIGQGVTSSTGTYWDIEITDGPLAGIYPGWCIDEDQGLSSCFDAQVISSYSDLTGLPFEVVDNFDSLNWLLNQKIIGEPSSDGTLFTYGDLQAAIWVLVEGESCTSCSGLGTYEQSRISELVSLATSEGDGFVPASGDFAGIVLVPDNGLQMLLLPYKIECQVSEPSCETAFARGNDGNTCFIEEGFNKRWGWSIGPLAEGTEESYEIYAGAGQCDISKGELVGTVDVSYVDGNVTVTYNIDEAYDVDETHTYAGNEMFPVDKKGKPTVAPGQYSIEENLDGEIYVIAHAVVCQ
;
A
#
# COMPACT_ATOMS: atom_id res chain seq x y z
N MET A 1 36.53 58.13 -59.66
CA MET A 1 36.15 57.91 -58.24
C MET A 1 34.98 56.94 -58.25
N LYS A 2 34.92 55.75 -57.65
CA LYS A 2 35.70 54.92 -56.71
C LYS A 2 35.43 53.44 -57.11
N LYS A 3 36.44 52.59 -57.33
CA LYS A 3 36.90 51.44 -56.47
C LYS A 3 35.77 50.52 -55.99
N ILE A 4 35.60 49.30 -56.55
CA ILE A 4 36.17 47.99 -56.10
C ILE A 4 35.88 47.72 -54.61
N THR A 5 35.21 46.61 -54.26
CA THR A 5 35.80 45.42 -53.59
C THR A 5 34.77 44.28 -53.49
N LEU A 6 35.20 43.08 -53.92
CA LEU A 6 34.54 41.78 -53.79
C LEU A 6 34.82 41.25 -52.38
N THR A 7 33.82 40.74 -51.65
CA THR A 7 34.06 40.04 -50.37
C THR A 7 33.25 38.76 -50.34
N ALA A 8 33.96 37.64 -50.26
CA ALA A 8 33.41 36.30 -50.08
C ALA A 8 32.76 36.20 -48.69
N PHE A 9 31.55 35.66 -48.63
CA PHE A 9 30.93 35.20 -47.38
C PHE A 9 30.84 33.68 -47.43
N ALA A 10 31.49 33.05 -46.45
CA ALA A 10 31.45 31.63 -46.21
C ALA A 10 30.03 31.20 -45.82
N ILE A 11 29.55 30.12 -46.44
CA ILE A 11 28.29 29.46 -46.10
C ILE A 11 28.56 28.63 -44.84
N PHE A 12 28.08 29.09 -43.69
CA PHE A 12 27.95 28.27 -42.49
C PHE A 12 26.57 27.63 -42.51
N ALA A 13 26.52 26.33 -42.80
CA ALA A 13 25.33 25.52 -42.62
C ALA A 13 25.16 25.23 -41.13
N PHE A 14 24.32 26.01 -40.45
CA PHE A 14 23.76 25.60 -39.17
C PHE A 14 22.52 24.75 -39.44
N ALA A 15 22.68 23.44 -39.31
CA ALA A 15 21.55 22.54 -39.14
C ALA A 15 20.99 22.77 -37.73
N PHE A 16 19.90 23.53 -37.64
CA PHE A 16 19.05 23.51 -36.47
C PHE A 16 18.12 22.28 -36.61
N TYR A 17 18.52 21.17 -35.99
CA TYR A 17 17.57 20.16 -35.56
C TYR A 17 16.99 20.65 -34.23
N SER A 18 15.79 21.22 -34.33
CA SER A 18 14.95 21.56 -33.19
C SER A 18 13.78 20.59 -33.23
N CYS A 19 13.73 19.66 -32.27
CA CYS A 19 12.48 19.25 -31.66
C CYS A 19 12.51 19.82 -30.26
N GLU A 20 11.64 20.80 -30.03
CA GLU A 20 11.29 21.26 -28.70
C GLU A 20 10.75 20.09 -27.88
N THR A 21 11.08 20.13 -26.60
CA THR A 21 10.48 19.33 -25.54
C THR A 21 8.99 19.68 -25.41
N GLU A 22 8.11 18.70 -25.53
CA GLU A 22 6.81 18.81 -24.85
C GLU A 22 7.00 18.33 -23.40
N PRO A 23 6.61 19.11 -22.40
CA PRO A 23 6.53 18.59 -21.04
C PRO A 23 5.41 17.55 -21.00
N VAL A 24 5.75 16.33 -20.58
CA VAL A 24 4.77 15.30 -20.23
C VAL A 24 3.76 15.93 -19.27
N SER A 25 2.49 15.85 -19.65
CA SER A 25 1.39 16.37 -18.85
C SER A 25 1.39 15.69 -17.49
N LYS A 26 1.38 16.49 -16.43
CA LYS A 26 1.09 16.07 -15.05
C LYS A 26 -0.35 15.58 -14.98
N GLU A 27 -0.56 14.29 -15.22
CA GLU A 27 -1.66 13.58 -14.60
C GLU A 27 -1.13 12.93 -13.33
N GLU A 28 -1.85 13.14 -12.24
CA GLU A 28 -1.52 12.63 -10.91
C GLU A 28 -1.30 11.11 -10.99
N LEU A 29 -0.15 10.62 -10.54
CA LEU A 29 0.04 9.20 -10.25
C LEU A 29 -0.95 8.81 -9.13
N SER A 30 -2.16 8.45 -9.53
CA SER A 30 -3.03 7.63 -8.68
C SER A 30 -2.41 6.24 -8.64
N SER A 31 -2.22 5.72 -7.43
CA SER A 31 -1.84 4.33 -7.16
C SER A 31 -2.42 3.37 -8.20
N VAL A 32 -1.57 2.66 -8.93
CA VAL A 32 -2.01 1.59 -9.83
C VAL A 32 -2.51 0.46 -8.93
N ASN A 33 -3.83 0.37 -8.79
CA ASN A 33 -4.47 -0.78 -8.16
C ASN A 33 -4.29 -1.98 -9.10
N ILE A 34 -3.29 -2.79 -8.80
CA ILE A 34 -3.14 -4.12 -9.38
C ILE A 34 -4.24 -4.99 -8.75
N SER A 35 -5.43 -4.97 -9.34
CA SER A 35 -6.57 -5.70 -8.79
C SER A 35 -6.44 -7.20 -9.07
N ALA A 36 -6.05 -7.95 -8.06
CA ALA A 36 -6.42 -9.35 -7.89
C ALA A 36 -7.04 -9.50 -6.49
N GLY A 37 -8.29 -9.04 -6.35
CA GLY A 37 -9.08 -9.22 -5.13
C GLY A 37 -9.48 -10.69 -4.97
N ILE A 38 -8.60 -11.47 -4.38
CA ILE A 38 -8.91 -12.76 -3.74
C ILE A 38 -8.37 -12.65 -2.33
N VAL A 39 -9.27 -12.60 -1.35
CA VAL A 39 -8.91 -12.75 0.07
C VAL A 39 -8.25 -14.12 0.21
N THR A 40 -6.93 -14.13 0.42
CA THR A 40 -6.20 -15.37 0.71
C THR A 40 -6.41 -15.77 2.17
N GLU A 41 -6.16 -17.03 2.52
CA GLU A 41 -6.31 -17.54 3.91
C GLU A 41 -5.50 -16.73 4.95
N ASP A 42 -4.54 -15.92 4.52
CA ASP A 42 -3.68 -15.07 5.35
C ASP A 42 -4.22 -13.63 5.56
N GLY A 43 -5.46 -13.32 5.12
CA GLY A 43 -6.09 -12.02 5.35
C GLY A 43 -5.58 -10.89 4.44
N CYS A 44 -4.93 -11.24 3.32
CA CYS A 44 -4.48 -10.23 2.37
C CYS A 44 -5.63 -9.71 1.51
N LEU A 45 -5.92 -8.41 1.60
CA LEU A 45 -7.03 -7.80 0.87
C LEU A 45 -6.63 -7.43 -0.55
N GLU A 46 -5.48 -6.76 -0.71
CA GLU A 46 -4.90 -6.41 -2.01
C GLU A 46 -3.37 -6.42 -1.97
N ALA A 47 -2.76 -7.04 -2.99
CA ALA A 47 -1.33 -6.90 -3.27
C ALA A 47 -1.14 -5.65 -4.13
N SER A 48 -0.51 -4.61 -3.59
CA SER A 48 -0.29 -3.36 -4.33
C SER A 48 1.09 -2.79 -4.07
N LEU A 49 1.59 -2.04 -5.05
CA LEU A 49 2.75 -1.19 -4.86
C LEU A 49 2.39 -0.08 -3.88
N ALA A 50 3.26 0.17 -2.90
CA ALA A 50 3.16 1.37 -2.09
C ALA A 50 3.17 2.62 -2.99
N PRO A 51 2.56 3.74 -2.57
CA PRO A 51 2.60 4.99 -3.33
C PRO A 51 4.04 5.37 -3.67
N LEU A 52 4.37 5.38 -4.96
CA LEU A 52 5.71 5.69 -5.43
C LEU A 52 5.93 7.21 -5.41
N PRO A 53 7.08 7.71 -4.91
CA PRO A 53 7.43 9.12 -5.03
C PRO A 53 7.68 9.48 -6.50
N GLU A 54 7.41 10.73 -6.92
CA GLU A 54 7.65 11.15 -8.32
C GLU A 54 9.14 11.02 -8.72
N THR A 55 10.05 11.36 -7.80
CA THR A 55 11.50 11.35 -8.02
C THR A 55 12.24 10.84 -6.78
N VAL A 56 13.42 10.27 -7.00
CA VAL A 56 14.36 9.84 -5.95
C VAL A 56 15.78 10.27 -6.28
N SER A 57 16.62 10.35 -5.24
CA SER A 57 18.08 10.39 -5.36
C SER A 57 18.64 8.99 -5.10
N ALA A 58 19.37 8.45 -6.07
CA ALA A 58 19.93 7.09 -6.02
C ALA A 58 21.46 7.10 -6.23
N CYS A 59 22.15 6.17 -5.60
CA CYS A 59 23.59 5.98 -5.71
C CYS A 59 23.97 4.53 -5.96
N VAL A 60 24.97 4.31 -6.81
CA VAL A 60 25.57 3.00 -7.05
C VAL A 60 26.59 2.71 -5.95
N ILE A 61 26.37 1.67 -5.16
CA ILE A 61 27.21 1.32 -4.01
C ILE A 61 27.92 -0.04 -4.13
N GLY A 62 27.58 -0.86 -5.13
CA GLY A 62 28.20 -2.17 -5.36
C GLY A 62 27.89 -2.72 -6.76
N GLN A 63 28.68 -3.69 -7.23
CA GLN A 63 28.51 -4.34 -8.55
C GLN A 63 28.86 -5.83 -8.49
N GLY A 64 28.06 -6.70 -9.11
CA GLY A 64 28.42 -8.09 -9.40
C GLY A 64 29.00 -8.87 -8.20
N VAL A 65 30.25 -9.31 -8.28
CA VAL A 65 30.88 -10.14 -7.22
C VAL A 65 31.13 -9.40 -5.89
N THR A 66 31.07 -8.07 -5.88
CA THR A 66 31.12 -7.27 -4.64
C THR A 66 29.74 -6.77 -4.22
N SER A 67 28.68 -7.14 -4.96
CA SER A 67 27.30 -6.86 -4.58
C SER A 67 26.94 -7.67 -3.32
N SER A 68 26.34 -6.98 -2.37
CA SER A 68 25.72 -7.56 -1.18
C SER A 68 24.36 -8.20 -1.50
N THR A 69 23.74 -7.83 -2.62
CA THR A 69 22.47 -8.38 -3.11
C THR A 69 22.64 -9.52 -4.12
N GLY A 70 23.86 -9.75 -4.62
CA GLY A 70 24.16 -10.79 -5.61
C GLY A 70 23.74 -10.43 -7.05
N THR A 71 23.59 -9.15 -7.37
CA THR A 71 23.02 -8.67 -8.65
C THR A 71 23.97 -7.77 -9.43
N TYR A 72 23.52 -7.22 -10.57
CA TYR A 72 24.37 -6.41 -11.43
C TYR A 72 24.84 -5.14 -10.72
N TRP A 73 23.94 -4.42 -10.04
CA TRP A 73 24.27 -3.28 -9.18
C TRP A 73 23.57 -3.33 -7.83
N ASP A 74 24.22 -2.83 -6.78
CA ASP A 74 23.55 -2.41 -5.54
C ASP A 74 23.25 -0.92 -5.64
N ILE A 75 21.97 -0.56 -5.56
CA ILE A 75 21.48 0.81 -5.67
C ILE A 75 20.92 1.24 -4.31
N GLU A 76 21.51 2.27 -3.74
CA GLU A 76 21.01 2.91 -2.53
C GLU A 76 20.12 4.10 -2.91
N ILE A 77 18.85 4.06 -2.51
CA ILE A 77 17.98 5.23 -2.49
C ILE A 77 18.11 5.83 -1.10
N THR A 78 18.59 7.08 -1.02
CA THR A 78 19.09 7.63 0.24
C THR A 78 17.98 8.04 1.21
N ASP A 79 16.84 8.50 0.70
CA ASP A 79 15.77 9.10 1.50
C ASP A 79 14.38 8.86 0.89
N GLY A 80 13.35 9.08 1.71
CA GLY A 80 11.95 9.01 1.29
C GLY A 80 11.31 7.63 1.43
N PRO A 81 10.09 7.44 0.89
CA PRO A 81 9.32 6.20 1.04
C PRO A 81 9.98 4.96 0.42
N LEU A 82 10.90 5.16 -0.53
CA LEU A 82 11.70 4.11 -1.16
C LEU A 82 13.13 4.05 -0.62
N ALA A 83 13.44 4.65 0.53
CA ALA A 83 14.79 4.59 1.09
C ALA A 83 15.20 3.13 1.38
N GLY A 84 16.35 2.71 0.86
CA GLY A 84 16.81 1.33 0.98
C GLY A 84 17.89 0.97 -0.03
N ILE A 85 18.38 -0.27 0.08
CA ILE A 85 19.35 -0.85 -0.86
C ILE A 85 18.62 -1.89 -1.69
N TYR A 86 18.65 -1.71 -3.00
CA TYR A 86 17.94 -2.55 -3.97
C TYR A 86 18.93 -3.22 -4.92
N PRO A 87 18.62 -4.43 -5.39
CA PRO A 87 19.26 -4.94 -6.59
C PRO A 87 18.85 -4.07 -7.79
N GLY A 88 19.79 -3.78 -8.68
CA GLY A 88 19.57 -2.94 -9.85
C GLY A 88 20.03 -3.59 -11.14
N TRP A 89 19.16 -3.53 -12.14
CA TRP A 89 19.40 -4.06 -13.48
C TRP A 89 19.38 -2.94 -14.52
N CYS A 90 20.35 -2.97 -15.42
CA CYS A 90 20.39 -2.09 -16.57
C CYS A 90 19.26 -2.45 -17.53
N ILE A 91 18.52 -1.46 -18.03
CA ILE A 91 17.44 -1.69 -19.03
C ILE A 91 17.57 -0.80 -20.27
N ASP A 92 18.74 -0.21 -20.46
CA ASP A 92 19.16 0.51 -21.67
C ASP A 92 20.56 -0.03 -22.02
N GLU A 93 20.81 -0.54 -23.23
CA GLU A 93 22.14 -1.09 -23.57
C GLU A 93 23.16 0.01 -23.90
N ASP A 94 22.68 1.19 -24.31
CA ASP A 94 23.50 2.23 -24.95
C ASP A 94 24.09 3.25 -23.96
N GLN A 95 23.66 3.21 -22.70
CA GLN A 95 24.01 4.22 -21.71
C GLN A 95 24.90 3.72 -20.56
N GLY A 96 25.59 4.68 -19.94
CA GLY A 96 26.41 4.47 -18.76
C GLY A 96 25.73 4.95 -17.48
N LEU A 97 26.14 4.37 -16.34
CA LEU A 97 25.70 4.81 -15.00
C LEU A 97 26.62 5.92 -14.45
N SER A 98 26.02 6.86 -13.74
CA SER A 98 26.73 7.77 -12.83
C SER A 98 26.83 7.16 -11.43
N SER A 99 27.77 7.62 -10.61
CA SER A 99 27.89 7.16 -9.22
C SER A 99 26.68 7.50 -8.37
N CYS A 100 26.06 8.66 -8.59
CA CYS A 100 24.78 9.06 -8.03
C CYS A 100 24.02 9.90 -9.05
N PHE A 101 22.69 9.85 -9.00
CA PHE A 101 21.80 10.53 -9.92
C PHE A 101 20.42 10.73 -9.31
N ASP A 102 19.73 11.79 -9.75
CA ASP A 102 18.30 11.94 -9.54
C ASP A 102 17.55 11.24 -10.68
N ALA A 103 16.42 10.60 -10.35
CA ALA A 103 15.62 9.87 -11.32
C ALA A 103 14.13 10.00 -11.03
N GLN A 104 13.34 10.03 -12.10
CA GLN A 104 11.90 9.79 -12.03
C GLN A 104 11.64 8.32 -11.71
N VAL A 105 10.57 8.06 -10.97
CA VAL A 105 10.18 6.71 -10.56
C VAL A 105 8.91 6.31 -11.29
N ILE A 106 8.98 5.22 -12.06
CA ILE A 106 7.86 4.71 -12.85
C ILE A 106 7.68 3.23 -12.51
N SER A 107 6.44 2.77 -12.33
CA SER A 107 6.19 1.33 -12.19
C SER A 107 6.31 0.67 -13.56
N SER A 108 6.94 -0.51 -13.63
CA SER A 108 6.97 -1.34 -14.85
C SER A 108 5.59 -1.77 -15.35
N TYR A 109 4.55 -1.65 -14.52
CA TYR A 109 3.15 -1.91 -14.88
C TYR A 109 2.39 -0.64 -15.31
N SER A 110 3.05 0.51 -15.36
CA SER A 110 2.49 1.75 -15.89
C SER A 110 2.64 1.82 -17.41
N ASP A 111 2.10 2.88 -18.01
CA ASP A 111 2.36 3.19 -19.41
C ASP A 111 3.84 3.61 -19.56
N LEU A 112 4.64 2.76 -20.20
CA LEU A 112 6.04 3.02 -20.50
C LEU A 112 6.23 3.59 -21.92
N THR A 113 5.15 3.87 -22.65
CA THR A 113 5.26 4.44 -23.99
C THR A 113 5.94 5.81 -23.94
N GLY A 114 6.92 6.02 -24.83
CA GLY A 114 7.74 7.23 -24.86
C GLY A 114 9.09 7.12 -24.15
N LEU A 115 9.34 6.02 -23.43
CA LEU A 115 10.69 5.62 -23.03
C LEU A 115 11.40 4.87 -24.18
N PRO A 116 12.75 4.84 -24.23
CA PRO A 116 13.50 4.29 -25.35
C PRO A 116 13.58 2.75 -25.32
N PHE A 117 12.47 2.06 -25.02
CA PHE A 117 12.40 0.60 -25.07
C PHE A 117 11.78 0.14 -26.40
N GLU A 118 12.40 -0.83 -27.05
CA GLU A 118 11.90 -1.40 -28.31
C GLU A 118 10.77 -2.43 -28.10
N VAL A 119 10.73 -3.08 -26.93
CA VAL A 119 9.77 -4.14 -26.60
C VAL A 119 9.14 -3.92 -25.22
N VAL A 120 8.23 -2.95 -25.15
CA VAL A 120 7.49 -2.60 -23.91
C VAL A 120 6.59 -3.73 -23.41
N ASP A 121 6.05 -4.56 -24.31
CA ASP A 121 5.11 -5.62 -23.95
C ASP A 121 5.74 -6.74 -23.10
N ASN A 122 7.08 -6.84 -23.05
CA ASN A 122 7.78 -7.89 -22.31
C ASN A 122 8.05 -7.55 -20.83
N PHE A 123 7.58 -6.40 -20.31
CA PHE A 123 7.86 -6.02 -18.93
C PHE A 123 7.20 -6.94 -17.90
N ASP A 124 6.07 -7.56 -18.21
CA ASP A 124 5.46 -8.62 -17.39
C ASP A 124 6.36 -9.88 -17.31
N SER A 125 6.90 -10.30 -18.45
CA SER A 125 7.81 -11.42 -18.61
C SER A 125 9.13 -11.18 -17.89
N LEU A 126 9.63 -9.94 -17.95
CA LEU A 126 10.78 -9.48 -17.18
C LEU A 126 10.50 -9.52 -15.67
N ASN A 127 9.34 -9.03 -15.23
CA ASN A 127 8.94 -9.10 -13.83
C ASN A 127 8.83 -10.54 -13.32
N TRP A 128 8.25 -11.45 -14.12
CA TRP A 128 8.21 -12.88 -13.81
C TRP A 128 9.62 -13.45 -13.64
N LEU A 129 10.54 -13.11 -14.56
CA LEU A 129 11.92 -13.62 -14.55
C LEU A 129 12.67 -13.20 -13.27
N LEU A 130 12.48 -11.96 -12.83
CA LEU A 130 13.08 -11.44 -11.59
C LEU A 130 12.57 -12.16 -10.33
N ASN A 131 11.36 -12.73 -10.37
CA ASN A 131 10.81 -13.52 -9.28
C ASN A 131 11.39 -14.94 -9.17
N GLN A 132 12.04 -15.44 -10.22
CA GLN A 132 12.57 -16.82 -10.24
C GLN A 132 13.83 -17.01 -9.39
N LYS A 133 14.50 -15.93 -8.97
CA LYS A 133 15.76 -15.97 -8.18
C LYS A 133 16.82 -16.87 -8.83
N ILE A 134 16.92 -16.80 -10.15
CA ILE A 134 17.60 -17.80 -11.00
C ILE A 134 19.14 -17.80 -10.91
N ILE A 135 19.77 -16.74 -10.38
CA ILE A 135 21.23 -16.66 -10.30
C ILE A 135 21.75 -17.75 -9.38
N GLY A 136 22.68 -18.57 -9.89
CA GLY A 136 23.23 -19.72 -9.16
C GLY A 136 22.43 -21.02 -9.34
N GLU A 137 21.26 -20.97 -9.99
CA GLU A 137 20.50 -22.17 -10.37
C GLU A 137 21.09 -22.83 -11.63
N PRO A 138 20.92 -24.14 -11.81
CA PRO A 138 21.41 -24.85 -12.98
C PRO A 138 20.59 -24.51 -14.24
N SER A 139 21.28 -24.23 -15.33
CA SER A 139 20.72 -24.15 -16.69
C SER A 139 20.54 -25.55 -17.30
N SER A 140 19.83 -25.62 -18.42
CA SER A 140 19.64 -26.83 -19.22
C SER A 140 20.95 -27.53 -19.64
N ASP A 141 22.06 -26.78 -19.75
CA ASP A 141 23.38 -27.32 -20.07
C ASP A 141 24.17 -27.85 -18.85
N GLY A 142 23.60 -27.74 -17.65
CA GLY A 142 24.20 -28.18 -16.38
C GLY A 142 25.20 -27.19 -15.76
N THR A 143 25.42 -26.03 -16.39
CA THR A 143 26.18 -24.90 -15.80
C THR A 143 25.25 -23.98 -15.02
N LEU A 144 25.79 -23.11 -14.16
CA LEU A 144 24.96 -22.22 -13.33
C LEU A 144 24.70 -20.89 -14.05
N PHE A 145 23.49 -20.37 -13.93
CA PHE A 145 23.17 -19.00 -14.36
C PHE A 145 23.96 -17.97 -13.56
N THR A 146 24.47 -16.96 -14.24
CA THR A 146 25.20 -15.84 -13.65
C THR A 146 24.37 -14.56 -13.70
N TYR A 147 24.79 -13.54 -12.97
CA TYR A 147 24.23 -12.19 -13.12
C TYR A 147 24.43 -11.64 -14.55
N GLY A 148 25.49 -12.07 -15.25
CA GLY A 148 25.76 -11.67 -16.63
C GLY A 148 24.76 -12.27 -17.61
N ASP A 149 24.38 -13.54 -17.39
CA ASP A 149 23.32 -14.17 -18.20
C ASP A 149 21.98 -13.44 -18.00
N LEU A 150 21.63 -13.14 -16.74
CA LEU A 150 20.38 -12.44 -16.43
C LEU A 150 20.39 -11.02 -17.01
N GLN A 151 21.45 -10.23 -16.80
CA GLN A 151 21.54 -8.86 -17.35
C GLN A 151 21.43 -8.84 -18.88
N ALA A 152 22.08 -9.76 -19.59
CA ALA A 152 21.95 -9.85 -21.04
C ALA A 152 20.54 -10.30 -21.48
N ALA A 153 19.90 -11.21 -20.75
CA ALA A 153 18.52 -11.60 -21.03
C ALA A 153 17.53 -10.45 -20.83
N ILE A 154 17.75 -9.59 -19.82
CA ILE A 154 16.96 -8.38 -19.60
C ILE A 154 17.03 -7.45 -20.82
N TRP A 155 18.22 -7.19 -21.34
CA TRP A 155 18.38 -6.38 -22.55
C TRP A 155 17.64 -6.98 -23.75
N VAL A 156 17.76 -8.29 -23.98
CA VAL A 156 16.99 -8.95 -25.05
C VAL A 156 15.48 -8.77 -24.88
N LEU A 157 14.98 -8.83 -23.64
CA LEU A 157 13.55 -8.71 -23.36
C LEU A 157 13.02 -7.31 -23.66
N VAL A 158 13.76 -6.23 -23.37
CA VAL A 158 13.27 -4.85 -23.52
C VAL A 158 13.76 -4.12 -24.76
N GLU A 159 14.91 -4.52 -25.32
CA GLU A 159 15.50 -3.95 -26.55
C GLU A 159 15.28 -4.85 -27.79
N GLY A 160 14.88 -6.11 -27.60
CA GLY A 160 14.60 -7.05 -28.69
C GLY A 160 15.83 -7.63 -29.40
N GLU A 161 17.04 -7.16 -29.09
CA GLU A 161 18.29 -7.69 -29.62
C GLU A 161 19.21 -8.23 -28.53
N SER A 162 19.95 -9.29 -28.85
CA SER A 162 21.02 -9.78 -27.98
C SER A 162 22.31 -9.07 -28.31
N CYS A 163 22.97 -8.50 -27.31
CA CYS A 163 24.32 -8.01 -27.45
C CYS A 163 25.22 -9.10 -28.08
N THR A 164 25.91 -8.76 -29.17
CA THR A 164 26.85 -9.72 -29.81
C THR A 164 28.16 -9.81 -29.02
N SER A 165 28.49 -8.77 -28.25
CA SER A 165 29.62 -8.74 -27.32
C SER A 165 29.34 -7.77 -26.18
N CYS A 166 28.61 -8.23 -25.17
CA CYS A 166 28.37 -7.46 -23.95
C CYS A 166 29.67 -7.21 -23.17
N SER A 167 30.01 -5.95 -22.93
CA SER A 167 31.12 -5.57 -22.04
C SER A 167 30.61 -5.35 -20.61
N GLY A 168 31.44 -5.65 -19.61
CA GLY A 168 31.10 -5.35 -18.21
C GLY A 168 30.09 -6.30 -17.54
N LEU A 169 29.73 -7.43 -18.16
CA LEU A 169 28.81 -8.43 -17.59
C LEU A 169 29.48 -9.58 -16.82
N GLY A 170 30.81 -9.61 -16.76
CA GLY A 170 31.53 -10.77 -16.23
C GLY A 170 31.32 -12.01 -17.11
N THR A 171 31.08 -13.16 -16.48
CA THR A 171 30.86 -14.43 -17.19
C THR A 171 29.41 -14.54 -17.65
N TYR A 172 29.18 -14.82 -18.93
CA TYR A 172 27.87 -15.14 -19.49
C TYR A 172 28.01 -16.14 -20.65
N GLU A 173 26.91 -16.76 -21.08
CA GLU A 173 26.85 -17.68 -22.22
C GLU A 173 25.55 -17.52 -23.01
N GLN A 174 25.64 -17.56 -24.34
CA GLN A 174 24.51 -17.26 -25.22
C GLN A 174 23.38 -18.30 -25.10
N SER A 175 23.70 -19.56 -24.84
CA SER A 175 22.69 -20.62 -24.61
C SER A 175 21.84 -20.33 -23.38
N ARG A 176 22.48 -19.91 -22.28
CA ARG A 176 21.79 -19.56 -21.03
C ARG A 176 20.95 -18.31 -21.17
N ILE A 177 21.46 -17.28 -21.86
CA ILE A 177 20.68 -16.07 -22.17
C ILE A 177 19.42 -16.44 -22.96
N SER A 178 19.56 -17.26 -24.00
CA SER A 178 18.43 -17.69 -24.83
C SER A 178 17.41 -18.53 -24.05
N GLU A 179 17.89 -19.34 -23.10
CA GLU A 179 17.04 -20.11 -22.19
C GLU A 179 16.22 -19.20 -21.28
N LEU A 180 16.83 -18.18 -20.66
CA LEU A 180 16.13 -17.22 -19.80
C LEU A 180 15.06 -16.43 -20.56
N VAL A 181 15.39 -15.94 -21.75
CA VAL A 181 14.45 -15.20 -22.62
C VAL A 181 13.28 -16.10 -23.01
N SER A 182 13.55 -17.36 -23.38
CA SER A 182 12.50 -18.31 -23.72
C SER A 182 11.60 -18.65 -22.53
N LEU A 183 12.16 -18.81 -21.32
CA LEU A 183 11.38 -19.05 -20.11
C LEU A 183 10.51 -17.84 -19.78
N ALA A 184 11.08 -16.64 -19.77
CA ALA A 184 10.38 -15.41 -19.46
C ALA A 184 9.19 -15.17 -20.40
N THR A 185 9.41 -15.28 -21.72
CA THR A 185 8.36 -15.03 -22.71
C THR A 185 7.31 -16.15 -22.83
N SER A 186 7.59 -17.35 -22.32
CA SER A 186 6.61 -18.47 -22.35
C SER A 186 5.77 -18.58 -21.08
N GLU A 187 6.33 -18.21 -19.93
CA GLU A 187 5.68 -18.38 -18.62
C GLU A 187 5.28 -17.05 -17.98
N GLY A 188 5.87 -15.93 -18.42
CA GLY A 188 5.70 -14.61 -17.81
C GLY A 188 4.75 -13.66 -18.53
N ASP A 189 4.19 -14.06 -19.68
CA ASP A 189 3.17 -13.28 -20.39
C ASP A 189 1.92 -13.10 -19.51
N GLY A 190 1.53 -11.86 -19.26
CA GLY A 190 0.46 -11.47 -18.36
C GLY A 190 0.76 -11.67 -16.87
N PHE A 191 2.03 -11.84 -16.48
CA PHE A 191 2.41 -11.99 -15.07
C PHE A 191 1.99 -10.76 -14.26
N VAL A 192 1.34 -11.01 -13.14
CA VAL A 192 0.96 -10.00 -12.15
C VAL A 192 1.44 -10.49 -10.78
N PRO A 193 2.27 -9.71 -10.06
CA PRO A 193 2.91 -10.15 -8.83
C PRO A 193 1.89 -10.18 -7.69
N ALA A 194 1.91 -11.25 -6.91
CA ALA A 194 1.13 -11.36 -5.69
C ALA A 194 1.89 -10.75 -4.50
N SER A 195 1.24 -10.74 -3.33
CA SER A 195 1.92 -10.37 -2.08
C SER A 195 3.13 -11.29 -1.84
N GLY A 196 4.29 -10.69 -1.58
CA GLY A 196 5.55 -11.38 -1.39
C GLY A 196 6.40 -11.49 -2.65
N ASP A 197 5.81 -11.34 -3.84
CA ASP A 197 6.52 -11.27 -5.11
C ASP A 197 7.14 -9.88 -5.32
N PHE A 198 7.88 -9.71 -6.41
CA PHE A 198 8.52 -8.47 -6.80
C PHE A 198 7.85 -7.88 -8.05
N ALA A 199 7.68 -6.56 -8.05
CA ALA A 199 7.40 -5.76 -9.24
C ALA A 199 8.57 -4.83 -9.53
N GLY A 200 8.88 -4.59 -10.79
CA GLY A 200 9.94 -3.70 -11.20
C GLY A 200 9.55 -2.23 -11.04
N ILE A 201 10.42 -1.46 -10.41
CA ILE A 201 10.42 0.00 -10.42
C ILE A 201 11.48 0.46 -11.42
N VAL A 202 11.08 1.23 -12.42
CA VAL A 202 11.96 1.87 -13.39
C VAL A 202 12.42 3.22 -12.86
N LEU A 203 13.73 3.39 -12.74
CA LEU A 203 14.35 4.69 -12.50
C LEU A 203 14.80 5.29 -13.83
N VAL A 204 14.27 6.47 -14.16
CA VAL A 204 14.61 7.23 -15.37
C VAL A 204 15.41 8.48 -15.00
N PRO A 205 16.74 8.49 -15.18
CA PRO A 205 17.56 9.66 -14.88
C PRO A 205 17.33 10.82 -15.86
N ASP A 206 17.30 12.06 -15.36
CA ASP A 206 16.99 13.27 -16.18
C ASP A 206 18.03 13.61 -17.27
N ASN A 207 19.20 12.97 -17.27
CA ASN A 207 20.35 13.32 -18.12
C ASN A 207 20.62 12.32 -19.26
N GLY A 208 19.66 11.45 -19.59
CA GLY A 208 19.87 10.36 -20.56
C GLY A 208 20.93 9.35 -20.10
N LEU A 209 21.10 9.22 -18.78
CA LEU A 209 21.92 8.18 -18.19
C LEU A 209 21.15 6.87 -18.17
N GLN A 210 21.87 5.80 -17.88
CA GLN A 210 21.34 4.45 -17.79
C GLN A 210 20.09 4.35 -16.92
N MET A 211 18.99 3.91 -17.53
CA MET A 211 17.79 3.53 -16.81
C MET A 211 18.01 2.22 -16.05
N LEU A 212 17.37 2.13 -14.89
CA LEU A 212 17.47 0.95 -14.03
C LEU A 212 16.11 0.36 -13.73
N LEU A 213 16.04 -0.96 -13.65
CA LEU A 213 14.93 -1.70 -13.07
C LEU A 213 15.34 -2.21 -11.68
N LEU A 214 14.58 -1.80 -10.67
CA LEU A 214 14.73 -2.25 -9.29
C LEU A 214 13.58 -3.19 -8.93
N PRO A 215 13.82 -4.49 -8.62
CA PRO A 215 12.81 -5.35 -8.04
C PRO A 215 12.37 -4.81 -6.67
N TYR A 216 11.12 -4.38 -6.58
CA TYR A 216 10.47 -3.91 -5.36
C TYR A 216 9.48 -4.96 -4.87
N LYS A 217 9.63 -5.36 -3.61
CA LYS A 217 8.78 -6.39 -3.02
C LYS A 217 7.38 -5.85 -2.80
N ILE A 218 6.37 -6.53 -3.34
CA ILE A 218 4.97 -6.25 -3.10
C ILE A 218 4.63 -6.72 -1.69
N GLU A 219 4.31 -5.76 -0.83
CA GLU A 219 3.86 -6.06 0.53
C GLU A 219 2.34 -6.19 0.54
N CYS A 220 1.84 -7.08 1.40
CA CYS A 220 0.42 -7.21 1.62
C CYS A 220 -0.13 -5.93 2.28
N GLN A 221 -1.16 -5.33 1.68
CA GLN A 221 -1.98 -4.34 2.39
C GLN A 221 -3.04 -5.11 3.19
N VAL A 222 -2.81 -5.26 4.49
CA VAL A 222 -3.89 -5.55 5.45
C VAL A 222 -4.68 -4.26 5.64
N SER A 223 -6.01 -4.30 5.56
CA SER A 223 -6.79 -3.15 6.00
C SER A 223 -6.56 -2.99 7.49
N GLU A 224 -6.19 -1.78 7.91
CA GLU A 224 -6.30 -1.44 9.32
C GLU A 224 -7.78 -1.63 9.74
N PRO A 225 -8.03 -2.30 10.87
CA PRO A 225 -9.39 -2.58 11.30
C PRO A 225 -10.16 -1.28 11.49
N SER A 226 -11.32 -1.17 10.84
CA SER A 226 -12.17 0.01 10.94
C SER A 226 -13.00 -0.09 12.22
N CYS A 227 -12.73 0.80 13.17
CA CYS A 227 -13.41 0.79 14.47
C CYS A 227 -14.59 1.77 14.47
N GLU A 228 -15.71 1.31 15.03
CA GLU A 228 -16.94 2.07 15.19
C GLU A 228 -17.40 2.13 16.64
N THR A 229 -18.05 3.25 16.98
CA THR A 229 -18.72 3.41 18.28
C THR A 229 -20.01 2.61 18.28
N ALA A 230 -20.26 1.85 19.34
CA ALA A 230 -21.48 1.07 19.53
C ALA A 230 -22.15 1.34 20.87
N PHE A 231 -23.49 1.39 20.88
CA PHE A 231 -24.29 1.55 22.09
C PHE A 231 -25.42 0.55 22.13
N ALA A 232 -25.66 -0.02 23.32
CA ALA A 232 -26.86 -0.81 23.55
C ALA A 232 -28.11 0.07 23.59
N ARG A 233 -29.19 -0.41 23.00
CA ARG A 233 -30.46 0.30 22.87
C ARG A 233 -31.56 -0.41 23.64
N GLY A 234 -32.30 0.34 24.46
CA GLY A 234 -33.51 -0.15 25.12
C GLY A 234 -34.57 -0.60 24.12
N ASN A 235 -35.39 -1.57 24.50
CA ASN A 235 -36.42 -2.17 23.62
C ASN A 235 -37.46 -1.16 23.10
N ASP A 236 -37.70 -0.07 23.83
CA ASP A 236 -38.61 1.00 23.44
C ASP A 236 -37.93 2.06 22.54
N GLY A 237 -36.60 2.17 22.61
CA GLY A 237 -35.79 3.01 21.75
C GLY A 237 -35.88 4.51 21.96
N ASN A 238 -36.56 4.97 23.03
CA ASN A 238 -36.95 6.37 23.24
C ASN A 238 -35.98 7.19 24.10
N THR A 239 -34.80 6.66 24.38
CA THR A 239 -33.85 7.24 25.33
C THR A 239 -32.58 7.72 24.63
N CYS A 240 -32.75 8.32 23.46
CA CYS A 240 -31.63 8.86 22.69
C CYS A 240 -31.00 10.06 23.41
N PHE A 241 -29.67 10.07 23.52
CA PHE A 241 -28.92 11.16 24.14
C PHE A 241 -29.25 12.55 23.57
N ILE A 242 -29.54 12.62 22.27
CA ILE A 242 -29.86 13.89 21.59
C ILE A 242 -31.19 14.46 22.07
N GLU A 243 -32.18 13.62 22.33
CA GLU A 243 -33.49 14.03 22.83
C GLU A 243 -33.39 14.56 24.27
N GLU A 244 -32.42 14.06 25.03
CA GLU A 244 -32.04 14.51 26.37
C GLU A 244 -31.08 15.71 26.38
N GLY A 245 -30.83 16.33 25.22
CA GLY A 245 -30.07 17.58 25.08
C GLY A 245 -28.55 17.41 24.86
N PHE A 246 -28.06 16.19 24.64
CA PHE A 246 -26.66 15.92 24.33
C PHE A 246 -26.38 15.92 22.82
N ASN A 247 -26.48 17.07 22.17
CA ASN A 247 -26.41 17.21 20.70
C ASN A 247 -25.02 16.91 20.06
N LYS A 248 -24.02 16.48 20.83
CA LYS A 248 -22.66 16.22 20.35
C LYS A 248 -22.28 14.74 20.31
N ARG A 249 -23.14 13.86 20.81
CA ARG A 249 -22.89 12.42 20.87
C ARG A 249 -24.23 11.70 20.77
N TRP A 250 -24.27 10.63 20.01
CA TRP A 250 -25.41 9.73 19.93
C TRP A 250 -25.18 8.53 20.85
N GLY A 251 -26.25 7.81 21.14
CA GLY A 251 -26.26 6.67 22.04
C GLY A 251 -27.57 6.64 22.83
N TRP A 252 -27.74 5.60 23.64
CA TRP A 252 -28.96 5.38 24.42
C TRP A 252 -28.66 5.08 25.87
N SER A 253 -29.59 5.44 26.74
CA SER A 253 -29.66 4.93 28.12
C SER A 253 -30.78 3.90 28.23
N ILE A 254 -30.49 2.73 28.76
CA ILE A 254 -31.48 1.69 29.04
C ILE A 254 -32.15 1.98 30.38
N GLY A 255 -33.47 1.89 30.44
CA GLY A 255 -34.24 2.01 31.68
C GLY A 255 -35.40 3.01 31.58
N PRO A 256 -36.12 3.24 32.70
CA PRO A 256 -35.82 2.73 34.03
C PRO A 256 -35.96 1.20 34.15
N LEU A 257 -35.03 0.56 34.87
CA LEU A 257 -35.04 -0.87 35.17
C LEU A 257 -35.34 -1.08 36.66
N ALA A 258 -36.20 -2.04 36.97
CA ALA A 258 -36.54 -2.39 38.35
C ALA A 258 -35.63 -3.51 38.89
N GLU A 259 -35.46 -3.57 40.21
CA GLU A 259 -34.80 -4.67 40.90
C GLU A 259 -35.37 -6.04 40.47
N GLY A 260 -34.49 -7.00 40.18
CA GLY A 260 -34.82 -8.31 39.61
C GLY A 260 -34.84 -8.35 38.08
N THR A 261 -34.39 -7.29 37.38
CA THR A 261 -34.30 -7.27 35.91
C THR A 261 -33.18 -8.21 35.44
N GLU A 262 -33.51 -9.06 34.47
CA GLU A 262 -32.56 -9.88 33.71
C GLU A 262 -32.99 -9.83 32.24
N GLU A 263 -32.48 -8.86 31.48
CA GLU A 263 -32.89 -8.61 30.10
C GLU A 263 -31.70 -8.42 29.17
N SER A 264 -31.90 -8.72 27.89
CA SER A 264 -30.91 -8.57 26.83
C SER A 264 -31.31 -7.43 25.90
N TYR A 265 -30.33 -6.64 25.48
CA TYR A 265 -30.51 -5.45 24.65
C TYR A 265 -29.58 -5.48 23.46
N GLU A 266 -30.09 -5.12 22.29
CA GLU A 266 -29.31 -5.05 21.06
C GLU A 266 -28.25 -3.93 21.13
N ILE A 267 -27.04 -4.21 20.64
CA ILE A 267 -25.98 -3.20 20.49
C ILE A 267 -25.77 -2.86 19.02
N TYR A 268 -25.81 -1.56 18.71
CA TYR A 268 -25.67 -1.05 17.35
C TYR A 268 -24.41 -0.22 17.20
N ALA A 269 -23.56 -0.57 16.24
CA ALA A 269 -22.37 0.20 15.85
C ALA A 269 -22.73 1.23 14.76
N GLY A 270 -22.11 2.40 14.80
CA GLY A 270 -22.26 3.41 13.74
C GLY A 270 -23.66 4.03 13.61
N ALA A 271 -24.57 3.82 14.57
CA ALA A 271 -25.95 4.31 14.54
C ALA A 271 -26.07 5.80 14.87
N GLY A 272 -25.32 6.62 14.13
CA GLY A 272 -25.24 8.06 14.28
C GLY A 272 -26.62 8.72 14.32
N GLN A 273 -26.76 9.71 15.20
CA GLN A 273 -28.04 10.39 15.46
C GLN A 273 -29.12 9.49 16.07
N CYS A 274 -28.73 8.36 16.68
CA CYS A 274 -29.65 7.34 17.20
C CYS A 274 -30.53 6.71 16.12
N ASP A 275 -30.05 6.69 14.88
CA ASP A 275 -30.77 6.14 13.73
C ASP A 275 -30.22 4.75 13.42
N ILE A 276 -30.95 3.72 13.86
CA ILE A 276 -30.54 2.32 13.67
C ILE A 276 -30.51 1.90 12.19
N SER A 277 -31.18 2.63 11.29
CA SER A 277 -31.09 2.34 9.85
C SER A 277 -29.74 2.70 9.23
N LYS A 278 -28.91 3.48 9.96
CA LYS A 278 -27.54 3.84 9.59
C LYS A 278 -26.49 3.00 10.34
N GLY A 279 -26.92 2.24 11.35
CA GLY A 279 -26.04 1.42 12.16
C GLY A 279 -26.16 -0.05 11.81
N GLU A 280 -25.15 -0.81 12.24
CA GLU A 280 -25.11 -2.26 12.12
C GLU A 280 -25.39 -2.89 13.48
N LEU A 281 -26.18 -3.96 13.50
CA LEU A 281 -26.39 -4.76 14.71
C LEU A 281 -25.14 -5.63 14.93
N VAL A 282 -24.42 -5.42 16.03
CA VAL A 282 -23.13 -6.08 16.28
C VAL A 282 -23.16 -7.08 17.44
N GLY A 283 -24.34 -7.35 17.98
CA GLY A 283 -24.56 -8.30 19.07
C GLY A 283 -25.57 -7.81 20.10
N THR A 284 -25.39 -8.24 21.35
CA THR A 284 -26.26 -7.88 22.48
C THR A 284 -25.48 -7.56 23.75
N VAL A 285 -26.15 -6.92 24.72
CA VAL A 285 -25.69 -6.83 26.10
C VAL A 285 -26.74 -7.42 27.03
N ASP A 286 -26.33 -8.30 27.93
CA ASP A 286 -27.18 -8.84 28.98
C ASP A 286 -26.99 -8.00 30.24
N VAL A 287 -28.10 -7.47 30.78
CA VAL A 287 -28.13 -6.66 31.99
C VAL A 287 -28.86 -7.44 33.08
N SER A 288 -28.16 -7.69 34.19
CA SER A 288 -28.72 -8.26 35.42
C SER A 288 -28.65 -7.23 36.55
N TYR A 289 -29.79 -6.90 37.15
CA TYR A 289 -29.90 -6.01 38.30
C TYR A 289 -30.54 -6.77 39.47
N VAL A 290 -29.70 -7.26 40.38
CA VAL A 290 -30.11 -8.12 41.50
C VAL A 290 -29.31 -7.78 42.77
N ASP A 291 -30.00 -7.74 43.90
CA ASP A 291 -29.50 -7.41 45.23
C ASP A 291 -28.72 -6.07 45.25
N GLY A 292 -29.20 -5.08 44.51
CA GLY A 292 -28.54 -3.77 44.41
C GLY A 292 -27.24 -3.76 43.61
N ASN A 293 -26.93 -4.84 42.87
CA ASN A 293 -25.75 -4.99 42.02
C ASN A 293 -26.15 -5.11 40.55
N VAL A 294 -25.40 -4.44 39.68
CA VAL A 294 -25.60 -4.49 38.23
C VAL A 294 -24.44 -5.21 37.56
N THR A 295 -24.74 -6.23 36.77
CA THR A 295 -23.79 -6.91 35.87
C THR A 295 -24.21 -6.66 34.44
N VAL A 296 -23.25 -6.23 33.60
CA VAL A 296 -23.44 -6.04 32.16
C VAL A 296 -22.46 -6.93 31.41
N THR A 297 -22.98 -7.84 30.59
CA THR A 297 -22.20 -8.78 29.78
C THR A 297 -22.37 -8.45 28.31
N TYR A 298 -21.27 -8.13 27.62
CA TYR A 298 -21.28 -7.85 26.19
C TYR A 298 -21.12 -9.16 25.41
N ASN A 299 -22.09 -9.48 24.56
CA ASN A 299 -22.09 -10.61 23.63
C ASN A 299 -21.97 -10.05 22.21
N ILE A 300 -20.75 -9.64 21.83
CA ILE A 300 -20.44 -9.11 20.50
C ILE A 300 -20.24 -10.28 19.53
N ASP A 301 -20.78 -10.16 18.33
CA ASP A 301 -20.70 -11.20 17.30
C ASP A 301 -19.25 -11.48 16.90
N GLU A 302 -18.94 -12.74 16.59
CA GLU A 302 -17.58 -13.22 16.26
C GLU A 302 -16.95 -12.56 15.03
N ALA A 303 -17.73 -11.82 14.25
CA ALA A 303 -17.28 -11.04 13.11
C ALA A 303 -16.62 -9.70 13.49
N TYR A 304 -16.62 -9.35 14.78
CA TYR A 304 -16.06 -8.09 15.30
C TYR A 304 -15.12 -8.33 16.47
N ASP A 305 -14.06 -7.53 16.53
CA ASP A 305 -13.20 -7.41 17.70
C ASP A 305 -13.70 -6.28 18.62
N VAL A 306 -13.51 -6.44 19.94
CA VAL A 306 -13.86 -5.41 20.93
C VAL A 306 -12.57 -4.74 21.42
N ASP A 307 -12.43 -3.45 21.10
CA ASP A 307 -11.28 -2.65 21.52
C ASP A 307 -11.47 -2.13 22.96
N GLU A 308 -12.64 -1.54 23.24
CA GLU A 308 -12.95 -0.96 24.56
C GLU A 308 -14.42 -1.13 24.94
N THR A 309 -14.71 -1.18 26.25
CA THR A 309 -16.08 -1.11 26.79
C THR A 309 -16.18 -0.10 27.92
N HIS A 310 -17.34 0.56 28.04
CA HIS A 310 -17.65 1.52 29.10
C HIS A 310 -19.10 1.34 29.54
N THR A 311 -19.30 1.14 30.84
CA THR A 311 -20.64 0.88 31.40
C THR A 311 -20.97 1.85 32.52
N TYR A 312 -22.14 2.49 32.45
CA TYR A 312 -22.74 3.24 33.54
C TYR A 312 -23.94 2.45 34.09
N ALA A 313 -24.11 2.46 35.40
CA ALA A 313 -25.38 2.11 36.04
C ALA A 313 -25.60 2.99 37.27
N GLY A 314 -26.78 3.60 37.37
CA GLY A 314 -27.11 4.53 38.47
C GLY A 314 -28.60 4.81 38.58
N ASN A 315 -29.02 5.46 39.67
CA ASN A 315 -30.42 5.83 39.85
C ASN A 315 -30.87 7.00 38.95
N GLU A 316 -29.93 7.82 38.50
CA GLU A 316 -30.17 8.90 37.54
C GLU A 316 -29.95 8.40 36.11
N MET A 317 -30.63 9.01 35.13
CA MET A 317 -30.53 8.58 33.72
C MET A 317 -29.11 8.72 33.13
N PHE A 318 -28.34 9.67 33.66
CA PHE A 318 -26.99 9.97 33.19
C PHE A 318 -26.02 10.17 34.37
N PRO A 319 -24.75 9.75 34.24
CA PRO A 319 -23.73 10.08 35.21
C PRO A 319 -23.46 11.59 35.21
N VAL A 320 -22.83 12.06 36.28
CA VAL A 320 -22.33 13.43 36.39
C VAL A 320 -20.82 13.50 36.19
N ASP A 321 -20.36 14.56 35.54
CA ASP A 321 -18.93 14.86 35.43
C ASP A 321 -18.34 15.30 36.79
N LYS A 322 -17.02 15.52 36.83
CA LYS A 322 -16.31 16.02 38.02
C LYS A 322 -16.82 17.36 38.58
N LYS A 323 -17.69 18.07 37.86
CA LYS A 323 -18.30 19.33 38.27
C LYS A 323 -19.79 19.17 38.65
N GLY A 324 -20.30 17.94 38.67
CA GLY A 324 -21.68 17.63 39.02
C GLY A 324 -22.68 17.88 37.89
N LYS A 325 -22.24 17.96 36.63
CA LYS A 325 -23.12 18.17 35.47
C LYS A 325 -23.39 16.84 34.75
N PRO A 326 -24.63 16.53 34.35
CA PRO A 326 -24.94 15.35 33.53
C PRO A 326 -24.04 15.24 32.29
N THR A 327 -23.60 14.03 31.97
CA THR A 327 -22.66 13.75 30.87
C THR A 327 -22.93 12.40 30.21
N VAL A 328 -22.61 12.31 28.92
CA VAL A 328 -22.63 11.08 28.12
C VAL A 328 -21.22 10.70 27.64
N ALA A 329 -20.18 11.17 28.31
CA ALA A 329 -18.80 10.84 27.96
C ALA A 329 -18.42 9.47 28.53
N PRO A 330 -18.03 8.48 27.69
CA PRO A 330 -17.75 7.11 28.15
C PRO A 330 -16.73 7.02 29.29
N GLY A 331 -15.66 7.82 29.24
CA GLY A 331 -14.67 7.88 30.31
C GLY A 331 -15.15 8.44 31.66
N GLN A 332 -16.45 8.76 31.81
CA GLN A 332 -17.09 9.12 33.07
C GLN A 332 -18.11 8.06 33.54
N TYR A 333 -18.23 6.95 32.82
CA TYR A 333 -19.17 5.89 33.18
C TYR A 333 -18.62 5.03 34.31
N SER A 334 -19.49 4.69 35.25
CA SER A 334 -19.21 3.79 36.38
C SER A 334 -20.51 3.15 36.85
N ILE A 335 -20.41 2.00 37.51
CA ILE A 335 -21.54 1.37 38.19
C ILE A 335 -21.55 1.88 39.64
N GLU A 336 -22.64 2.51 40.05
CA GLU A 336 -22.87 2.95 41.43
C GLU A 336 -23.07 1.73 42.36
N GLU A 337 -22.67 1.86 43.62
CA GLU A 337 -22.79 0.80 44.62
C GLU A 337 -24.10 0.91 45.42
N ASN A 338 -24.67 -0.22 45.83
CA ASN A 338 -25.87 -0.30 46.66
C ASN A 338 -27.10 0.38 46.04
N LEU A 339 -27.33 0.12 44.76
CA LEU A 339 -28.48 0.65 44.03
C LEU A 339 -29.79 0.14 44.62
N ASP A 340 -30.79 1.01 44.70
CA ASP A 340 -32.14 0.67 45.16
C ASP A 340 -33.18 1.40 44.28
N GLY A 341 -34.34 0.78 44.07
CA GLY A 341 -35.40 1.34 43.24
C GLY A 341 -35.18 1.17 41.73
N GLU A 342 -35.55 2.19 40.96
CA GLU A 342 -35.36 2.20 39.51
C GLU A 342 -33.96 2.72 39.15
N ILE A 343 -33.33 2.07 38.18
CA ILE A 343 -31.99 2.43 37.69
C ILE A 343 -31.97 2.64 36.18
N TYR A 344 -30.90 3.26 35.70
CA TYR A 344 -30.59 3.39 34.28
C TYR A 344 -29.21 2.83 34.00
N VAL A 345 -29.02 2.29 32.81
CA VAL A 345 -27.77 1.67 32.35
C VAL A 345 -27.36 2.28 31.03
N ILE A 346 -26.07 2.58 30.84
CA ILE A 346 -25.52 2.88 29.51
C ILE A 346 -24.42 1.86 29.24
N ALA A 347 -24.53 1.14 28.13
CA ALA A 347 -23.52 0.19 27.70
C ALA A 347 -22.95 0.66 26.35
N HIS A 348 -21.64 0.91 26.33
CA HIS A 348 -20.89 1.43 25.19
C HIS A 348 -19.72 0.50 24.88
N ALA A 349 -19.51 0.20 23.61
CA ALA A 349 -18.33 -0.51 23.12
C ALA A 349 -17.70 0.22 21.94
N VAL A 350 -16.42 0.00 21.72
CA VAL A 350 -15.75 0.25 20.44
C VAL A 350 -15.52 -1.11 19.81
N VAL A 351 -16.11 -1.31 18.62
CA VAL A 351 -16.02 -2.57 17.87
C VAL A 351 -15.28 -2.34 16.56
N CYS A 352 -14.45 -3.28 16.14
CA CYS A 352 -13.64 -3.15 14.93
C CYS A 352 -13.85 -4.34 13.99
N GLN A 353 -13.75 -4.07 12.68
CA GLN A 353 -13.83 -5.05 11.60
C GLN A 353 -12.72 -4.86 10.59
#